data_AF-A0A3P6UDJ0-F1
#
_entry.id   AF-A0A3P6UDJ0-F1
#
_cell.length_a   1.000
_cell.length_b   1.000
_cell.length_c   1.000
_cell.angle_alpha   90.00
_cell.angle_beta   90.00
_cell.angle_gamma   90.00
#
_symmetry.space_group_name_H-M   'P 1'
#
loop_
_entity.id
_entity.type
_entity.pdbx_description
1 polymer ?
#
loop_
_entity_poly.entity_id
_entity_poly.type
_entity_poly.pdbx_seq_one_letter_code
_entity_poly.pdbx_strand_id
1 'polypeptide(L)'
;ENWIPTIHRDIVKIFHKLVLLDNLSVYWNSGSELFSDLQDKAEIRTKLKATIHTGRNAPTGYKYILEPISLQAKLKLNQKPESDGTNWKTPKIDLSVDMKTLALAIGKFQYQDILLFLEAQERFNLATQYLKYRPNLNEFRGHYKEW
;
A
#
# COMPACT_ATOMS: atom_id res chain seq x y z
N GLU A 1 -16.71 -0.16 22.71
CA GLU A 1 -15.35 0.26 23.16
C GLU A 1 -14.36 -0.91 23.34
N ASN A 2 -14.81 -2.12 23.68
CA ASN A 2 -13.90 -3.24 24.02
C ASN A 2 -13.30 -4.01 22.82
N TRP A 3 -13.39 -3.50 21.59
CA TRP A 3 -12.83 -4.13 20.36
C TRP A 3 -13.20 -5.61 20.17
N ILE A 4 -14.42 -5.99 20.56
CA ILE A 4 -14.97 -7.33 20.33
C ILE A 4 -15.68 -7.32 18.97
N PRO A 5 -15.39 -8.27 18.05
CA PRO A 5 -16.07 -8.37 16.76
C PRO A 5 -17.58 -8.53 16.94
N THR A 6 -18.37 -7.69 16.28
CA THR A 6 -19.84 -7.68 16.37
C THR A 6 -20.45 -7.19 15.06
N ILE A 7 -21.68 -7.63 14.76
CA ILE A 7 -22.47 -7.10 13.65
C ILE A 7 -23.07 -5.77 14.10
N HIS A 8 -22.69 -4.66 13.46
CA HIS A 8 -23.31 -3.37 13.70
C HIS A 8 -24.57 -3.21 12.85
N ARG A 9 -25.72 -2.97 13.51
CA ARG A 9 -27.02 -2.74 12.86
C ARG A 9 -27.45 -1.27 12.84
N ASP A 10 -26.80 -0.43 13.63
CA ASP A 10 -27.18 0.99 13.80
C ASP A 10 -26.29 1.96 13.02
N ILE A 11 -26.84 3.14 12.73
CA ILE A 11 -26.10 4.26 12.14
C ILE A 11 -25.22 4.87 13.25
N VAL A 12 -23.94 4.52 13.26
CA VAL A 12 -22.97 5.00 14.25
C VAL A 12 -22.25 6.24 13.75
N LYS A 13 -22.19 7.30 14.58
CA LYS A 13 -21.40 8.51 14.29
C LYS A 13 -19.89 8.23 14.18
N ILE A 14 -19.40 7.28 15.00
CA ILE A 14 -18.00 6.84 15.02
C ILE A 14 -17.96 5.34 14.69
N PHE A 15 -17.34 5.03 13.56
CA PHE A 15 -17.18 3.68 13.07
C PHE A 15 -15.89 3.05 13.63
N HIS A 16 -16.00 1.83 14.17
CA HIS A 16 -14.87 1.09 14.72
C HIS A 16 -14.54 -0.10 13.82
N LYS A 17 -13.28 -0.23 13.42
CA LYS A 17 -12.78 -1.34 12.61
C LYS A 17 -11.55 -1.97 13.27
N LEU A 18 -11.68 -3.24 13.64
CA LEU A 18 -10.55 -4.06 14.05
C LEU A 18 -9.97 -4.74 12.80
N VAL A 19 -8.68 -4.55 12.55
CA VAL A 19 -7.94 -5.16 11.46
C VAL A 19 -6.88 -6.06 12.06
N LEU A 20 -6.87 -7.33 11.63
CA LEU A 20 -5.86 -8.31 12.00
C LEU A 20 -5.12 -8.65 10.72
N LEU A 21 -3.82 -8.42 10.69
CA LEU A 21 -2.95 -8.82 9.59
C LEU A 21 -1.98 -9.85 10.12
N ASP A 22 -1.90 -10.97 9.43
CA ASP A 22 -0.92 -12.01 9.70
C ASP A 22 0.00 -12.15 8.50
N ASN A 23 1.29 -12.35 8.77
CA ASN A 23 2.32 -12.53 7.75
C ASN A 23 2.46 -11.35 6.74
N LEU A 24 2.23 -10.11 7.19
CA LEU A 24 2.44 -8.92 6.38
C LEU A 24 3.94 -8.73 6.15
N SER A 25 4.38 -8.77 4.90
CA SER A 25 5.78 -8.53 4.52
C SER A 25 5.86 -7.56 3.36
N VAL A 26 6.99 -6.86 3.25
CA VAL A 26 7.31 -5.99 2.11
C VAL A 26 8.68 -6.40 1.61
N TYR A 27 8.78 -6.72 0.32
CA TYR A 27 10.03 -7.05 -0.34
C TYR A 27 10.31 -6.10 -1.48
N TRP A 28 11.58 -5.97 -1.84
CA TRP A 28 12.01 -5.19 -2.99
C TRP A 28 13.19 -5.88 -3.67
N ASN A 29 12.95 -6.40 -4.87
CA ASN A 29 13.96 -7.09 -5.65
C ASN A 29 14.46 -6.17 -6.78
N SER A 30 15.69 -5.66 -6.65
CA SER A 30 16.37 -4.91 -7.71
C SER A 30 16.63 -5.82 -8.92
N GLY A 31 16.20 -5.40 -10.12
CA GLY A 31 16.43 -6.16 -11.36
C GLY A 31 15.70 -7.51 -11.42
N SER A 32 14.48 -7.58 -10.90
CA SER A 32 13.66 -8.81 -10.94
C SER A 32 13.11 -9.09 -12.34
N GLU A 33 12.97 -10.38 -12.66
CA GLU A 33 12.08 -10.84 -13.74
C GLU A 33 10.65 -10.39 -13.45
N LEU A 34 9.93 -9.95 -14.49
CA LEU A 34 8.54 -9.53 -14.36
C LEU A 34 7.63 -10.70 -14.68
N PHE A 35 6.51 -10.82 -13.93
CA PHE A 35 5.47 -11.80 -14.31
C PHE A 35 4.85 -11.49 -15.67
N SER A 36 4.93 -10.23 -16.13
CA SER A 36 4.47 -9.82 -17.46
C SER A 36 5.31 -10.37 -18.61
N ASP A 37 6.52 -10.83 -18.34
CA ASP A 37 7.39 -11.40 -19.38
C ASP A 37 6.93 -12.82 -19.76
N LEU A 38 6.12 -13.45 -18.90
CA LEU A 38 5.49 -14.74 -19.18
C LEU A 38 4.27 -14.57 -20.09
N GLN A 39 4.18 -15.40 -21.12
CA GLN A 39 3.05 -15.38 -22.06
C GLN A 39 1.88 -16.25 -21.61
N ASP A 40 2.14 -17.32 -20.84
CA ASP A 40 1.12 -18.25 -20.39
C ASP A 40 0.50 -17.84 -19.04
N LYS A 41 -0.84 -17.75 -19.02
CA LYS A 41 -1.63 -17.45 -17.82
C LYS A 41 -1.52 -18.54 -16.76
N ALA A 42 -1.42 -19.81 -17.15
CA ALA A 42 -1.32 -20.90 -16.18
C ALA A 42 0.04 -20.86 -15.46
N GLU A 43 1.11 -20.55 -16.18
CA GLU A 43 2.43 -20.33 -15.62
C GLU A 43 2.46 -19.11 -14.67
N ILE A 44 1.89 -17.97 -15.07
CA ILE A 44 1.77 -16.79 -14.20
C ILE A 44 1.06 -17.14 -12.90
N ARG A 45 -0.07 -17.86 -12.97
CA ARG A 45 -0.82 -18.27 -11.78
C ARG A 45 0.02 -19.19 -10.88
N THR A 46 0.84 -20.05 -11.46
CA THR A 46 1.70 -20.96 -10.73
C THR A 46 2.83 -20.21 -10.03
N LYS A 47 3.52 -19.29 -10.74
CA LYS A 47 4.53 -18.43 -10.13
C LYS A 47 3.94 -17.57 -9.00
N LEU A 48 2.80 -16.91 -9.22
CA LEU A 48 2.11 -16.11 -8.20
C LEU A 48 1.75 -16.93 -6.95
N LYS A 49 1.30 -18.17 -7.11
CA LYS A 49 1.04 -19.06 -5.96
C LYS A 49 2.33 -19.42 -5.23
N ALA A 50 3.43 -19.61 -5.95
CA ALA A 50 4.73 -19.92 -5.37
C ALA A 50 5.31 -18.76 -4.54
N THR A 51 4.88 -17.51 -4.78
CA THR A 51 5.29 -16.34 -3.99
C THR A 51 4.54 -16.19 -2.67
N ILE A 52 3.50 -16.99 -2.43
CA ILE A 52 2.68 -16.85 -1.23
C ILE A 52 3.44 -17.43 -0.05
N HIS A 53 3.77 -16.56 0.91
CA HIS A 53 4.38 -17.00 2.15
C HIS A 53 3.33 -17.67 3.06
N THR A 54 3.60 -18.91 3.46
CA THR A 54 2.72 -19.73 4.32
C THR A 54 3.12 -19.72 5.80
N GLY A 55 3.94 -18.75 6.21
CA GLY A 55 4.47 -18.60 7.58
C GLY A 55 5.54 -19.63 7.97
N ARG A 56 5.55 -20.82 7.36
CA ARG A 56 6.58 -21.86 7.56
C ARG A 56 7.58 -21.95 6.41
N ASN A 57 7.10 -21.75 5.18
CA ASN A 57 7.93 -21.79 3.99
C ASN A 57 8.00 -20.38 3.41
N ALA A 58 9.14 -19.70 3.62
CA ALA A 58 9.44 -18.44 2.95
C ALA A 58 9.83 -18.73 1.50
N PRO A 59 9.19 -18.07 0.52
CA PRO A 59 9.59 -18.22 -0.87
C PRO A 59 11.03 -17.70 -1.04
N THR A 60 11.86 -18.48 -1.75
CA THR A 60 13.26 -18.14 -1.98
C THR A 60 13.41 -17.03 -3.01
N GLY A 61 14.46 -16.23 -2.90
CA GLY A 61 14.80 -15.20 -3.88
C GLY A 61 14.17 -13.83 -3.63
N TYR A 62 13.37 -13.67 -2.56
CA TYR A 62 12.84 -12.37 -2.14
C TYR A 62 13.78 -11.66 -1.17
N LYS A 63 14.02 -10.38 -1.42
CA LYS A 63 14.80 -9.51 -0.54
C LYS A 63 13.83 -8.64 0.27
N TYR A 64 13.57 -9.05 1.51
CA TYR A 64 12.62 -8.37 2.38
C TYR A 64 13.19 -7.04 2.89
N ILE A 65 12.37 -5.99 2.82
CA ILE A 65 12.56 -4.73 3.53
C ILE A 65 11.90 -4.80 4.90
N LEU A 66 10.68 -5.33 4.92
CA LEU A 66 9.93 -5.67 6.11
C LEU A 66 9.76 -7.17 6.12
N GLU A 67 10.45 -7.82 7.05
CA GLU A 67 10.24 -9.23 7.34
C GLU A 67 8.77 -9.49 7.72
N PRO A 68 8.23 -10.69 7.51
CA PRO A 68 6.84 -10.95 7.79
C PRO A 68 6.47 -10.68 9.25
N ILE A 69 5.51 -9.76 9.47
CA ILE A 69 5.01 -9.36 10.78
C ILE A 69 3.52 -9.68 10.93
N SER A 70 3.12 -9.96 12.17
CA SER A 70 1.71 -9.99 12.57
C SER A 70 1.39 -8.69 13.32
N LEU A 71 0.31 -8.02 12.94
CA LEU A 71 -0.13 -6.78 13.58
C LEU A 71 -1.65 -6.74 13.77
N GLN A 72 -2.06 -6.04 14.81
CA GLN A 72 -3.43 -5.69 15.09
C GLN A 72 -3.58 -4.17 14.97
N ALA A 73 -4.50 -3.70 14.13
CA ALA A 73 -4.83 -2.29 14.02
C ALA A 73 -6.28 -2.03 14.44
N LYS A 74 -6.46 -0.99 15.23
CA LYS A 74 -7.72 -0.55 15.83
C LYS A 74 -8.02 0.84 15.25
N LEU A 75 -8.94 0.90 14.29
CA LEU A 75 -9.33 2.13 13.60
C LEU A 75 -10.65 2.64 14.17
N LYS A 76 -10.67 3.90 14.62
CA LYS A 76 -11.88 4.67 14.88
C LYS A 76 -11.98 5.77 13.83
N LEU A 77 -13.09 5.81 13.12
CA LEU A 77 -13.37 6.80 12.08
C LEU A 77 -14.58 7.62 12.49
N ASN A 78 -14.37 8.91 12.77
CA ASN A 78 -15.45 9.87 12.92
C ASN A 78 -15.87 10.33 11.53
N GLN A 79 -17.09 9.98 11.12
CA GLN A 79 -17.54 10.22 9.74
C GLN A 79 -17.88 11.69 9.48
N LYS A 80 -18.29 12.43 10.51
CA LYS A 80 -18.75 13.83 10.41
C LYS A 80 -18.26 14.67 11.59
N PRO A 81 -16.95 14.86 11.74
CA PRO A 81 -16.37 15.65 12.83
C PRO A 81 -16.88 17.10 12.87
N GLU A 82 -17.31 17.65 11.73
CA GLU A 82 -17.92 18.97 11.62
C GLU A 82 -19.30 19.10 12.27
N SER A 83 -20.03 18.00 12.48
CA SER A 83 -21.41 18.00 12.99
C SER A 83 -21.62 17.12 14.22
N ASP A 84 -20.55 16.60 14.83
CA ASP A 84 -20.67 15.70 16.00
C ASP A 84 -20.91 16.43 17.33
N GLY A 85 -20.81 17.77 17.36
CA GLY A 85 -21.01 18.60 18.55
C GLY A 85 -19.80 18.69 19.48
N THR A 86 -18.68 18.06 19.15
CA THR A 86 -17.43 18.09 19.94
C THR A 86 -16.49 19.23 19.56
N ASN A 87 -16.83 20.04 18.55
CA ASN A 87 -16.01 21.13 18.02
C ASN A 87 -14.58 20.68 17.70
N TRP A 88 -14.46 19.62 16.89
CA TRP A 88 -13.17 19.05 16.45
C TRP A 88 -12.28 18.48 17.56
N LYS A 89 -12.79 18.29 18.79
CA LYS A 89 -12.04 17.60 19.84
C LYS A 89 -11.83 16.12 19.54
N THR A 90 -12.75 15.49 18.81
CA THR A 90 -12.59 14.12 18.34
C THR A 90 -11.93 14.13 16.96
N PRO A 91 -10.76 13.49 16.77
CA PRO A 91 -10.12 13.43 15.47
C PRO A 91 -10.97 12.65 14.46
N LYS A 92 -10.85 13.01 13.18
CA LYS A 92 -11.53 12.29 12.10
C LYS A 92 -11.09 10.83 12.02
N ILE A 93 -9.80 10.58 12.22
CA ILE A 93 -9.17 9.27 12.17
C ILE A 93 -8.35 9.10 13.44
N ASP A 94 -8.63 8.05 14.20
CA ASP A 94 -7.82 7.58 15.33
C ASP A 94 -7.43 6.13 15.03
N LEU A 95 -6.12 5.88 14.84
CA LEU A 95 -5.57 4.58 14.48
C LEU A 95 -4.55 4.16 15.53
N SER A 96 -4.83 3.07 16.23
CA SER A 96 -3.91 2.43 17.16
C SER A 96 -3.39 1.12 16.56
N VAL A 97 -2.07 0.94 16.48
CA VAL A 97 -1.44 -0.27 15.93
C VAL A 97 -0.64 -0.96 17.02
N ASP A 98 -0.87 -2.25 17.18
CA ASP A 98 -0.16 -3.15 18.08
C ASP A 98 0.57 -4.22 17.24
N MET A 99 1.87 -4.33 17.44
CA MET A 99 2.73 -5.29 16.74
C MET A 99 3.84 -5.78 17.68
N LYS A 100 4.24 -7.06 17.54
CA LYS A 100 5.25 -7.66 18.42
C LYS A 100 6.68 -7.18 18.13
N THR A 101 7.08 -7.16 16.86
CA THR A 101 8.44 -6.82 16.46
C THR A 101 8.40 -6.18 15.08
N LEU A 102 9.07 -5.04 14.95
CA LEU A 102 9.27 -4.36 13.68
C LEU A 102 10.76 -4.40 13.36
N ALA A 103 11.13 -5.19 12.36
CA ALA A 103 12.49 -5.24 11.84
C ALA A 103 12.50 -4.74 10.40
N LEU A 104 13.25 -3.68 10.15
CA LEU A 104 13.44 -3.11 8.81
C LEU A 104 14.89 -3.29 8.39
N ALA A 105 15.10 -3.86 7.20
CA ALA A 105 16.42 -4.07 6.63
C ALA A 105 16.43 -3.57 5.19
N ILE A 106 17.21 -2.54 4.90
CA ILE A 106 17.33 -1.99 3.55
C ILE A 106 18.74 -2.25 3.04
N GLY A 107 18.85 -3.07 2.00
CA GLY A 107 20.10 -3.31 1.29
C GLY A 107 20.51 -2.12 0.42
N LYS A 108 21.80 -2.04 0.07
CA LYS A 108 22.36 -0.93 -0.74
C LYS A 108 21.63 -0.70 -2.06
N PHE A 109 21.34 -1.76 -2.82
CA PHE A 109 20.63 -1.63 -4.10
C PHE A 109 19.16 -1.26 -3.91
N GLN A 110 18.50 -1.80 -2.89
CA GLN A 110 17.12 -1.42 -2.56
C GLN A 110 17.04 0.06 -2.18
N TYR A 111 18.02 0.58 -1.44
CA TYR A 111 18.08 2.00 -1.10
C TYR A 111 18.18 2.88 -2.36
N GLN A 112 19.03 2.51 -3.32
CA GLN A 112 19.13 3.23 -4.59
C GLN A 112 17.81 3.19 -5.38
N ASP A 113 17.19 2.03 -5.48
CA ASP A 113 15.91 1.87 -6.18
C ASP A 113 14.78 2.68 -5.53
N ILE A 114 14.73 2.70 -4.19
CA ILE A 114 13.74 3.49 -3.44
C ILE A 114 13.92 4.98 -3.74
N LEU A 115 15.15 5.49 -3.78
CA LEU A 115 15.39 6.89 -4.13
C LEU A 115 14.91 7.22 -5.55
N LEU A 116 15.22 6.36 -6.53
CA LEU A 116 14.74 6.52 -7.90
C LEU A 116 13.21 6.45 -7.99
N PHE A 117 12.59 5.56 -7.22
CA PHE A 117 11.14 5.44 -7.13
C PHE A 117 10.49 6.69 -6.53
N LEU A 118 11.07 7.25 -5.46
CA LEU A 118 10.57 8.50 -4.85
C LEU A 118 10.65 9.67 -5.82
N GLU A 119 11.74 9.80 -6.58
CA GLU A 119 11.88 10.81 -7.62
C GLU A 119 10.84 10.62 -8.74
N ALA A 120 10.61 9.38 -9.18
CA ALA A 120 9.57 9.08 -10.15
C ALA A 120 8.17 9.43 -9.64
N GLN A 121 7.88 9.17 -8.36
CA GLN A 121 6.60 9.49 -7.73
C GLN A 121 6.37 11.01 -7.66
N GLU A 122 7.40 11.79 -7.34
CA GLU A 122 7.34 13.25 -7.40
C GLU A 122 6.99 13.73 -8.82
N ARG A 123 7.67 13.20 -9.84
CA ARG A 123 7.37 13.49 -11.25
C ARG A 123 5.95 13.10 -11.64
N PHE A 124 5.42 11.96 -11.16
CA PHE A 124 4.04 11.55 -11.41
C PHE A 124 3.02 12.47 -10.74
N ASN A 125 3.27 12.90 -9.51
CA ASN A 125 2.41 13.85 -8.82
C ASN A 125 2.35 15.20 -9.55
N LEU A 126 3.51 15.71 -9.99
CA LEU A 126 3.58 16.90 -10.84
C LEU A 126 2.84 16.68 -12.16
N ALA A 127 3.14 15.60 -12.88
CA ALA A 127 2.49 15.29 -14.15
C ALA A 127 0.96 15.18 -14.03
N THR A 128 0.45 14.66 -12.90
CA THR A 128 -1.00 14.57 -12.63
C THR A 128 -1.65 15.95 -12.53
N GLN A 129 -0.99 16.93 -11.89
CA GLN A 129 -1.50 18.30 -11.80
C GLN A 129 -1.57 18.99 -13.17
N TYR A 130 -0.60 18.70 -14.03
CA TYR A 130 -0.52 19.27 -15.38
C TYR A 130 -1.24 18.44 -16.44
N LEU A 131 -1.86 17.31 -16.08
CA LEU A 131 -2.53 16.41 -17.02
C LEU A 131 -3.65 17.12 -17.78
N LYS A 132 -4.36 18.06 -17.13
CA LYS A 132 -5.42 18.89 -17.74
C LYS A 132 -4.93 19.84 -18.84
N TYR A 133 -3.64 20.12 -18.89
CA TYR A 133 -3.03 20.95 -19.93
C TYR A 133 -2.41 20.13 -21.06
N ARG A 134 -2.39 18.78 -20.94
CA ARG A 134 -1.90 17.93 -22.02
C ARG A 134 -2.89 17.96 -23.18
N PRO A 135 -2.43 18.09 -24.43
CA PRO A 135 -3.29 17.94 -25.59
C PRO A 135 -3.87 16.51 -25.62
N ASN A 136 -5.01 16.34 -26.31
CA ASN A 136 -5.65 15.03 -26.53
C ASN A 136 -4.88 14.19 -27.58
N LEU A 137 -3.56 14.14 -27.44
CA LEU A 137 -2.64 13.44 -28.31
C LEU A 137 -1.82 12.50 -27.43
N ASN A 138 -1.68 11.24 -27.85
CA ASN A 138 -0.92 10.26 -27.08
C ASN A 138 0.60 10.45 -27.24
N GLU A 139 1.01 11.13 -28.31
CA GLU A 139 2.41 11.27 -28.69
C GLU A 139 2.85 12.73 -28.66
N PHE A 140 3.99 12.98 -28.03
CA PHE A 140 4.67 14.28 -28.03
C PHE A 140 5.43 14.53 -29.34
N ARG A 141 6.09 13.49 -29.88
CA ARG A 141 6.90 13.62 -31.09
C ARG A 141 6.00 13.87 -32.29
N GLY A 142 6.32 14.90 -33.08
CA GLY A 142 5.53 15.33 -34.24
C GLY A 142 4.44 16.35 -33.91
N HIS A 143 4.15 16.57 -32.63
CA HIS A 143 3.08 17.44 -32.13
C HIS A 143 3.61 18.60 -31.27
N TYR A 144 4.84 19.04 -31.51
CA TYR A 144 5.55 20.03 -30.67
C TYR A 144 4.83 21.37 -30.50
N LYS A 145 3.91 21.73 -31.40
CA LYS A 145 3.11 22.97 -31.31
C LYS A 145 1.89 22.83 -30.40
N GLU A 146 1.40 21.60 -30.21
CA GLU A 146 0.22 21.29 -29.40
C GLU A 146 0.59 20.94 -27.96
N TRP A 147 1.87 20.66 -27.70
CA TRP A 147 2.45 20.26 -26.42
C TRP A 147 3.23 21.36 -25.70
#